data_AF-A0A8G2BWC5-F1
#
_entry.id   AF-A0A8G2BWC5-F1
#
_cell.length_a   1.000
_cell.length_b   1.000
_cell.length_c   1.000
_cell.angle_alpha   90.00
_cell.angle_beta   90.00
_cell.angle_gamma   90.00
#
_symmetry.space_group_name_H-M   'P 1'
#
loop_
_entity.id
_entity.type
_entity.pdbx_description
1 polymer ?
#
loop_
_entity_poly.entity_id
_entity_poly.type
_entity_poly.pdbx_seq_one_letter_code
_entity_poly.pdbx_strand_id
1 'polypeptide(L)'
;MELTLKDRVLILNNVLPMYDSRKNIGLKISVTDKIKLSDTEQKDIVTTPVGNGEFEVSFKTVDAMTGIKSFDFTDDELMYLKQRVDFIDRNGMFSAETIESYTKILDEPFVSADKQAEWNKAQGMDTEQ
;
A
#
# COMPACT_ATOMS: atom_id res chain seq x y z
N MET A 1 -0.03 3.04 -10.91
CA MET A 1 -0.65 1.99 -10.07
C MET A 1 -2.16 2.09 -10.05
N GLU A 2 -2.84 1.00 -10.40
CA GLU A 2 -4.30 0.89 -10.32
C GLU A 2 -4.72 0.40 -8.93
N LEU A 3 -5.55 1.18 -8.23
CA LEU A 3 -5.98 0.90 -6.86
C LEU A 3 -7.50 0.96 -6.74
N THR A 4 -8.07 -0.04 -6.07
CA THR A 4 -9.46 -0.04 -5.60
C THR A 4 -9.60 0.79 -4.32
N LEU A 5 -10.84 1.01 -3.87
CA LEU A 5 -11.07 1.64 -2.58
C LEU A 5 -10.49 0.79 -1.42
N LYS A 6 -10.61 -0.53 -1.51
CA LYS A 6 -10.00 -1.47 -0.56
C LYS A 6 -8.49 -1.30 -0.48
N ASP A 7 -7.81 -1.28 -1.62
CA ASP A 7 -6.35 -1.15 -1.65
C ASP A 7 -5.92 0.15 -0.95
N ARG A 8 -6.62 1.26 -1.21
CA ARG A 8 -6.33 2.56 -0.57
C ARG A 8 -6.58 2.55 0.94
N VAL A 9 -7.68 1.95 1.40
CA VAL A 9 -7.98 1.80 2.83
C VAL A 9 -6.89 0.99 3.53
N LEU A 10 -6.44 -0.11 2.92
CA LEU A 10 -5.38 -0.95 3.49
C LEU A 10 -4.03 -0.22 3.52
N ILE A 11 -3.69 0.54 2.47
CA ILE A 11 -2.47 1.36 2.47
C ILE A 11 -2.52 2.38 3.60
N LEU A 12 -3.61 3.14 3.70
CA LEU A 12 -3.75 4.22 4.67
C LEU A 12 -3.71 3.74 6.13
N ASN A 13 -4.29 2.57 6.42
CA ASN A 13 -4.42 2.08 7.79
C ASN A 13 -3.32 1.09 8.22
N ASN A 14 -2.78 0.28 7.29
CA ASN A 14 -1.87 -0.82 7.64
C ASN A 14 -0.44 -0.61 7.13
N VAL A 15 -0.28 -0.05 5.92
CA VAL A 15 1.04 0.11 5.30
C VAL A 15 1.77 1.35 5.85
N LEU A 16 1.02 2.44 6.02
CA LEU A 16 1.55 3.73 6.47
C LEU A 16 1.59 3.82 8.01
N PRO A 17 2.78 3.75 8.65
CA PRO A 17 2.89 3.76 10.11
C PRO A 17 2.60 5.14 10.70
N MET A 18 2.27 5.18 11.98
CA MET A 18 2.10 6.44 12.73
C MET A 18 3.42 7.23 12.83
N TYR A 19 4.52 6.54 13.11
CA TYR A 19 5.86 7.12 13.31
C TYR A 19 6.86 6.53 12.32
N ASP A 20 7.75 7.37 11.80
CA ASP A 20 8.79 6.99 10.84
C ASP A 20 9.91 8.07 10.84
N SER A 21 10.95 7.89 10.03
CA SER A 21 11.99 8.89 9.82
C SER A 21 11.45 10.18 9.17
N ARG A 22 12.14 11.32 9.33
CA ARG A 22 11.73 12.61 8.73
C ARG A 22 11.47 12.51 7.22
N LYS A 23 12.34 11.80 6.50
CA LYS A 23 12.18 11.58 5.04
C LYS A 23 10.91 10.78 4.76
N ASN A 24 10.73 9.67 5.47
CA ASN A 24 9.60 8.77 5.27
C ASN A 24 8.26 9.39 5.67
N ILE A 25 8.22 10.22 6.71
CA ILE A 25 7.01 10.99 7.05
C ILE A 25 6.64 11.96 5.91
N GLY A 26 7.62 12.58 5.25
CA GLY A 26 7.36 13.39 4.05
C GLY A 26 6.73 12.57 2.93
N LEU A 27 7.27 11.38 2.64
CA LEU A 27 6.73 10.46 1.63
C LEU A 27 5.33 9.95 2.03
N LYS A 28 5.12 9.60 3.30
CA LYS A 28 3.81 9.22 3.85
C LYS A 28 2.77 10.30 3.60
N ILE A 29 3.08 11.57 3.91
CA ILE A 29 2.15 12.69 3.68
C ILE A 29 1.81 12.77 2.19
N SER A 30 2.81 12.74 1.31
CA SER A 30 2.62 12.79 -0.15
C SER A 30 1.72 11.65 -0.66
N VAL A 31 2.01 10.41 -0.25
CA VAL A 31 1.18 9.22 -0.58
C VAL A 31 -0.24 9.40 -0.06
N THR A 32 -0.39 9.82 1.20
CA THR A 32 -1.70 10.02 1.85
C THR A 32 -2.53 11.04 1.07
N ASP A 33 -1.94 12.16 0.66
CA ASP A 33 -2.64 13.20 -0.09
C ASP A 33 -3.09 12.73 -1.48
N LYS A 34 -2.32 11.86 -2.12
CA LYS A 34 -2.66 11.27 -3.44
C LYS A 34 -3.82 10.29 -3.36
N ILE A 35 -3.83 9.43 -2.34
CA ILE A 35 -4.83 8.37 -2.22
C ILE A 35 -5.95 8.69 -1.24
N LYS A 36 -5.98 9.89 -0.65
CA LYS A 36 -6.98 10.31 0.34
C LYS A 36 -8.40 10.00 -0.13
N LEU A 37 -9.22 9.49 0.77
CA LEU A 37 -10.59 9.10 0.47
C LEU A 37 -11.51 10.31 0.46
N SER A 38 -12.37 10.43 -0.54
CA SER A 38 -13.42 11.46 -0.54
C SER A 38 -14.46 11.20 0.55
N ASP A 39 -15.21 12.22 0.96
CA ASP A 39 -16.27 12.06 1.96
C ASP A 39 -17.32 11.01 1.56
N THR A 40 -17.58 10.86 0.26
CA THR A 40 -18.48 9.82 -0.26
C THR A 40 -17.85 8.45 -0.11
N GLU A 41 -16.58 8.29 -0.51
CA GLU A 41 -15.85 7.02 -0.39
C GLU A 41 -15.76 6.56 1.08
N GLN A 42 -15.50 7.48 2.00
CA GLN A 42 -15.44 7.19 3.43
C GLN A 42 -16.79 6.69 3.98
N LYS A 43 -17.91 7.25 3.48
CA LYS A 43 -19.25 6.81 3.90
C LYS A 43 -19.58 5.40 3.43
N ASP A 44 -18.97 4.94 2.34
CA ASP A 44 -19.19 3.61 1.78
C ASP A 44 -18.33 2.53 2.42
N ILE A 45 -17.39 2.89 3.29
CA ILE A 45 -16.53 1.96 4.01
C ILE A 45 -17.12 1.67 5.40
N VAL A 46 -17.07 0.40 5.78
CA VAL A 46 -17.39 -0.08 7.12
C VAL A 46 -16.19 -0.89 7.62
N THR A 47 -15.47 -0.34 8.58
CA THR A 47 -14.39 -1.02 9.29
C THR A 47 -14.93 -1.64 10.57
N THR A 48 -14.91 -2.97 10.64
CA THR A 48 -15.38 -3.73 11.79
C THR A 48 -14.18 -4.25 12.58
N PRO A 49 -13.98 -3.87 13.84
CA PRO A 49 -12.89 -4.42 14.64
C PRO A 49 -13.15 -5.90 14.90
N VAL A 50 -12.19 -6.77 14.59
CA VAL A 50 -12.30 -8.23 14.81
C VAL A 50 -11.55 -8.70 16.05
N GLY A 51 -10.87 -7.76 16.75
CA GLY A 51 -10.07 -8.01 17.95
C GLY A 51 -8.58 -7.89 17.69
N ASN A 52 -7.75 -7.81 18.75
CA ASN A 52 -6.28 -7.71 18.65
C ASN A 52 -5.72 -6.56 17.80
N GLY A 53 -6.49 -5.49 17.59
CA GLY A 53 -6.09 -4.37 16.72
C GLY A 53 -6.32 -4.63 15.23
N GLU A 54 -6.89 -5.78 14.87
CA GLU A 54 -7.30 -6.11 13.51
C GLU A 54 -8.70 -5.58 13.21
N PHE A 55 -8.94 -5.30 11.94
CA PHE A 55 -10.23 -4.86 11.43
C PHE A 55 -10.52 -5.53 10.09
N GLU A 56 -11.78 -5.91 9.90
CA GLU A 56 -12.33 -6.32 8.63
C GLU A 56 -12.83 -5.08 7.89
N VAL A 57 -12.52 -4.97 6.60
CA VAL A 57 -13.01 -3.88 5.74
C VAL A 57 -14.13 -4.40 4.85
N SER A 58 -15.33 -3.89 5.07
CA SER A 58 -16.51 -4.15 4.25
C SER A 58 -17.00 -2.88 3.55
N PHE A 59 -17.74 -3.03 2.45
CA PHE A 59 -18.19 -1.92 1.62
C PHE A 59 -19.71 -1.96 1.47
N LYS A 60 -20.34 -0.79 1.53
CA LYS A 60 -21.80 -0.66 1.40
C LYS A 60 -22.31 -0.88 -0.02
N THR A 61 -21.47 -0.62 -1.02
CA THR A 61 -21.84 -0.66 -2.43
C THR A 61 -20.85 -1.51 -3.23
N VAL A 62 -21.36 -2.17 -4.27
CA VAL A 62 -20.51 -2.96 -5.19
C VAL A 62 -19.57 -2.06 -5.98
N ASP A 63 -20.03 -0.86 -6.35
CA ASP A 63 -19.20 0.13 -7.06
C ASP A 63 -17.98 0.57 -6.24
N ALA A 64 -18.09 0.62 -4.91
CA ALA A 64 -16.97 0.89 -4.02
C ALA A 64 -15.94 -0.27 -4.01
N MET A 65 -16.36 -1.51 -4.26
CA MET A 65 -15.47 -2.68 -4.35
C MET A 65 -14.78 -2.79 -5.72
N THR A 66 -15.47 -2.42 -6.80
CA THR A 66 -14.98 -2.62 -8.18
C THR A 66 -14.39 -1.36 -8.80
N GLY A 67 -14.54 -0.19 -8.16
CA GLY A 67 -14.03 1.08 -8.64
C GLY A 67 -12.51 1.13 -8.62
N ILE A 68 -11.87 0.90 -9.76
CA ILE A 68 -10.43 1.05 -9.96
C ILE A 68 -10.13 2.50 -10.33
N LYS A 69 -9.13 3.08 -9.67
CA LYS A 69 -8.58 4.41 -9.99
C LYS A 69 -7.08 4.32 -10.18
N SER A 70 -6.55 5.02 -11.18
CA SER A 70 -5.11 5.13 -11.38
C SER A 70 -4.53 6.24 -10.52
N PHE A 71 -3.42 5.94 -9.84
CA PHE A 71 -2.64 6.89 -9.07
C PHE A 71 -1.18 6.86 -9.52
N ASP A 72 -0.63 8.06 -9.69
CA ASP A 72 0.75 8.26 -10.11
C ASP A 72 1.64 8.40 -8.88
N PHE A 73 2.40 7.35 -8.59
CA PHE A 73 3.45 7.38 -7.58
C PHE A 73 4.79 7.66 -8.22
N THR A 74 5.57 8.51 -7.57
CA THR A 74 7.00 8.65 -7.86
C THR A 74 7.74 7.41 -7.40
N ASP A 75 8.92 7.16 -7.96
CA ASP A 75 9.73 6.01 -7.56
C ASP A 75 10.11 6.03 -6.08
N ASP A 76 10.31 7.21 -5.47
CA ASP A 76 10.60 7.31 -4.04
C ASP A 76 9.39 6.95 -3.17
N GLU A 77 8.18 7.36 -3.56
CA GLU A 77 6.94 6.97 -2.86
C GLU A 77 6.67 5.48 -3.03
N LEU A 78 6.87 4.95 -4.23
CA LEU A 78 6.69 3.53 -4.51
C LEU A 78 7.71 2.67 -3.76
N MET A 79 8.98 3.11 -3.71
CA MET A 79 10.03 2.44 -2.95
C MET A 79 9.66 2.41 -1.46
N TYR A 80 9.18 3.53 -0.93
CA TYR A 80 8.71 3.60 0.44
C TYR A 80 7.57 2.60 0.70
N LEU A 81 6.53 2.59 -0.14
CA LEU A 81 5.43 1.63 -0.01
C LEU A 81 5.89 0.18 -0.06
N LYS A 82 6.75 -0.18 -1.01
CA LYS A 82 7.31 -1.53 -1.13
C LYS A 82 8.12 -1.93 0.11
N GLN A 83 8.98 -1.05 0.63
CA GLN A 83 9.73 -1.31 1.86
C GLN A 83 8.82 -1.51 3.08
N ARG A 84 7.72 -0.76 3.17
CA ARG A 84 6.72 -0.95 4.22
C ARG A 84 6.02 -2.30 4.10
N VAL A 85 5.64 -2.69 2.89
CA VAL A 85 5.01 -3.98 2.64
C VAL A 85 5.97 -5.15 2.88
N ASP A 86 7.23 -5.06 2.44
CA ASP A 86 8.28 -6.04 2.72
C ASP A 86 8.54 -6.19 4.23
N PHE A 87 8.52 -5.08 4.98
CA PHE A 87 8.60 -5.15 6.44
C PHE A 87 7.40 -5.89 7.06
N ILE A 88 6.18 -5.67 6.56
CA ILE A 88 4.97 -6.37 7.02
C ILE A 88 5.07 -7.88 6.68
N ASP A 89 5.55 -8.22 5.48
CA ASP A 89 5.72 -9.60 5.01
C ASP A 89 6.71 -10.37 5.88
N ARG A 90 7.89 -9.78 6.12
CA ARG A 90 8.93 -10.37 6.99
C ARG A 90 8.48 -10.58 8.43
N ASN A 91 7.46 -9.87 8.88
CA ASN A 91 6.85 -10.04 10.20
C ASN A 91 5.66 -11.03 10.19
N GLY A 92 5.34 -11.65 9.06
CA GLY A 92 4.25 -12.61 8.93
C GLY A 92 2.86 -11.99 9.07
N MET A 93 2.71 -10.70 8.78
CA MET A 93 1.47 -9.93 8.99
C MET A 93 0.61 -9.83 7.72
N PHE A 94 0.75 -10.79 6.80
CA PHE A 94 -0.12 -10.92 5.64
C PHE A 94 -1.34 -11.77 5.99
N SER A 95 -2.50 -11.41 5.46
CA SER A 95 -3.73 -12.16 5.60
C SER A 95 -4.34 -12.44 4.23
N ALA A 96 -5.32 -13.34 4.18
CA ALA A 96 -6.08 -13.61 2.96
C ALA A 96 -6.76 -12.34 2.40
N GLU A 97 -7.03 -11.35 3.25
CA GLU A 97 -7.65 -10.09 2.84
C GLU A 97 -6.63 -9.09 2.27
N THR A 98 -5.38 -9.12 2.73
CA THR A 98 -4.36 -8.12 2.41
C THR A 98 -3.38 -8.57 1.34
N ILE A 99 -3.20 -9.88 1.14
CA ILE A 99 -2.23 -10.47 0.20
C ILE A 99 -2.34 -9.87 -1.20
N GLU A 100 -3.55 -9.73 -1.74
CA GLU A 100 -3.76 -9.21 -3.10
C GLU A 100 -3.30 -7.75 -3.21
N SER A 101 -3.75 -6.89 -2.28
CA SER A 101 -3.41 -5.46 -2.26
C SER A 101 -1.93 -5.22 -2.05
N TYR A 102 -1.29 -6.01 -1.19
CA TYR A 102 0.14 -5.90 -0.90
C TYR A 102 0.99 -6.41 -2.07
N THR A 103 0.56 -7.50 -2.71
CA THR A 103 1.22 -8.01 -3.92
C THR A 103 1.19 -6.97 -5.04
N LYS A 104 0.07 -6.27 -5.26
CA LYS A 104 0.00 -5.15 -6.23
C LYS A 104 1.08 -4.09 -5.97
N ILE A 105 1.32 -3.74 -4.71
CA ILE A 105 2.37 -2.77 -4.34
C ILE A 105 3.76 -3.34 -4.65
N LEU A 106 4.02 -4.61 -4.32
CA LEU A 106 5.31 -5.28 -4.55
C LEU A 106 5.60 -5.55 -6.03
N ASP A 107 4.57 -5.73 -6.85
CA ASP A 107 4.69 -6.03 -8.28
C ASP A 107 4.72 -4.77 -9.16
N GLU A 108 4.24 -3.62 -8.67
CA GLU A 108 4.25 -2.38 -9.46
C GLU A 108 5.69 -2.01 -9.87
N PRO A 109 5.99 -1.87 -11.16
CA PRO A 109 7.34 -1.56 -11.60
C PRO A 109 7.73 -0.12 -11.25
N PHE A 110 9.02 0.11 -11.00
CA PHE A 110 9.55 1.46 -10.94
C PHE A 110 9.64 2.08 -12.35
N VAL A 111 9.53 3.40 -12.42
CA VAL A 111 9.73 4.14 -13.67
C VAL A 111 11.22 4.15 -14.04
N SER A 112 12.11 4.35 -13.07
CA SER A 112 13.55 4.32 -13.30
C SER A 112 14.16 2.92 -13.13
N ALA A 113 14.99 2.53 -14.09
CA ALA A 113 15.73 1.27 -14.06
C ALA A 113 16.69 1.19 -12.85
N ASP A 114 17.28 2.31 -12.45
CA ASP A 114 18.18 2.39 -11.30
C ASP A 114 17.44 2.01 -10.00
N LYS A 115 16.20 2.51 -9.82
CA LYS A 115 15.37 2.17 -8.66
C LYS A 115 14.90 0.72 -8.70
N GLN A 116 14.59 0.20 -9.89
CA GLN A 116 14.27 -1.22 -10.05
C GLN A 116 15.47 -2.10 -9.67
N ALA A 117 16.68 -1.75 -10.08
CA ALA A 117 17.90 -2.46 -9.72
C ALA A 117 18.20 -2.37 -8.21
N GLU A 118 18.03 -1.18 -7.61
CA GLU A 118 18.15 -0.98 -6.16
C GLU A 118 17.20 -1.91 -5.39
N TRP A 119 15.94 -2.01 -5.84
CA TRP A 119 14.95 -2.91 -5.25
C TRP A 119 15.33 -4.38 -5.42
N ASN A 120 15.67 -4.81 -6.63
CA ASN A 120 16.05 -6.21 -6.90
C ASN A 120 17.25 -6.62 -6.03
N LYS A 121 18.23 -5.75 -5.89
CA LYS A 121 19.38 -5.96 -5.00
C LYS A 121 18.96 -6.05 -3.53
N ALA A 122 18.07 -5.18 -3.06
CA ALA A 122 17.54 -5.22 -1.70
C ALA A 122 16.75 -6.51 -1.39
N GLN A 123 16.12 -7.09 -2.41
CA GLN A 123 15.42 -8.38 -2.34
C GLN A 123 16.35 -9.60 -2.49
N GLY A 124 17.66 -9.39 -2.67
CA GLY A 124 18.61 -10.49 -2.87
C GLY A 124 18.42 -11.22 -4.21
N MET A 125 17.79 -10.56 -5.19
CA MET A 125 17.52 -11.11 -6.53
C MET A 125 18.66 -10.87 -7.52
N ASP A 126 19.76 -10.25 -7.09
CA ASP A 126 21.01 -10.23 -7.86
C ASP A 126 21.62 -11.64 -7.81
N THR A 127 21.25 -12.49 -8.78
CA THR A 127 22.08 -13.64 -9.14
C THR A 127 23.40 -13.10 -9.67
N GLU A 128 24.47 -13.36 -8.92
CA GLU A 128 25.85 -13.30 -9.38
C GLU A 128 25.95 -13.86 -10.81
N GLN A 129 26.48 -13.06 -11.73
CA GLN A 129 27.14 -13.56 -12.94
C GLN A 129 28.64 -13.60 -12.70
#